data_AF-A0AAJ5VHB4-F1
#
_entry.id   AF-A0AAJ5VHB4-F1
#
_cell.length_a   1.000
_cell.length_b   1.000
_cell.length_c   1.000
_cell.angle_alpha   90.00
_cell.angle_beta   90.00
_cell.angle_gamma   90.00
#
_symmetry.space_group_name_H-M   'P 1'
#
loop_
_entity.id
_entity.type
_entity.pdbx_description
1 polymer ?
#
loop_
_entity_poly.entity_id
_entity_poly.type
_entity_poly.pdbx_seq_one_letter_code
_entity_poly.pdbx_strand_id
1 'polypeptide(L)'
;MGDVLAGFHATWEFAEDSVLIRYERGIRTPKLLQALGERRVPLAAIDTVTLAPGRRGTVVLRAVPRAGADPLMEAAAGQLKENCDPYRLVLPAEREELAEFHAAQIRDRLGPGVAEPAESFLVAAPEGPQQFKAYDGKASFNGSVVSFRWSRTGATSAKWKAGDQSFPVAALSGVEWRSPEILDGYLRLLPRHPAPGTEAGPAADHDPAAVVFGLGYGPVHESLPFAAAVLAATRSSAARSGTGEAASAVAALRSDPADIAERIRHLGELHLAGLLTDEEFTTKKKELLAQL
;
A
#
# COMPACT_ATOMS: atom_id res chain seq x y z
N MET A 1 -7.44 -34.52 -9.95
CA MET A 1 -6.89 -33.79 -11.11
C MET A 1 -7.56 -32.43 -11.05
N GLY A 2 -6.82 -31.36 -10.72
CA GLY A 2 -7.43 -30.04 -10.55
C GLY A 2 -8.10 -29.60 -11.85
N ASP A 3 -9.31 -29.07 -11.76
CA ASP A 3 -9.99 -28.48 -12.91
C ASP A 3 -9.24 -27.21 -13.31
N VAL A 4 -8.75 -27.17 -14.56
CA VAL A 4 -7.92 -26.06 -15.07
C VAL A 4 -8.64 -25.34 -16.20
N LEU A 5 -8.76 -24.02 -16.09
CA LEU A 5 -9.33 -23.15 -17.11
C LEU A 5 -8.25 -22.19 -17.63
N ALA A 6 -7.71 -22.52 -18.81
CA ALA A 6 -6.72 -21.70 -19.49
C ALA A 6 -7.40 -20.65 -20.37
N GLY A 7 -7.02 -19.39 -20.18
CA GLY A 7 -7.49 -18.25 -20.96
C GLY A 7 -6.34 -17.42 -21.51
N PHE A 8 -6.65 -16.23 -22.01
CA PHE A 8 -5.64 -15.30 -22.48
C PHE A 8 -4.91 -14.69 -21.28
N HIS A 9 -3.57 -14.77 -21.27
CA HIS A 9 -2.68 -14.17 -20.27
C HIS A 9 -2.74 -14.80 -18.87
N ALA A 10 -3.67 -15.72 -18.60
CA ALA A 10 -3.80 -16.37 -17.31
C ALA A 10 -4.41 -17.76 -17.41
N THR A 11 -4.10 -18.61 -16.43
CA THR A 11 -4.72 -19.91 -16.20
C THR A 11 -5.24 -19.97 -14.77
N TRP A 12 -6.47 -20.43 -14.59
CA TRP A 12 -7.08 -20.63 -13.28
C TRP A 12 -7.12 -22.11 -12.97
N GLU A 13 -6.61 -22.50 -11.80
CA GLU A 13 -6.72 -23.85 -11.26
C GLU A 13 -7.66 -23.82 -10.05
N PHE A 14 -8.71 -24.63 -10.09
CA PHE A 14 -9.71 -24.67 -9.01
C PHE A 14 -9.33 -25.77 -8.00
N ALA A 15 -9.02 -25.34 -6.78
CA ALA A 15 -8.86 -26.22 -5.63
C ALA A 15 -10.17 -26.26 -4.81
N GLU A 16 -10.16 -27.02 -3.73
CA GLU A 16 -11.33 -27.16 -2.84
C GLU A 16 -11.69 -25.83 -2.17
N ASP A 17 -10.69 -25.11 -1.66
CA ASP A 17 -10.83 -23.92 -0.81
C ASP A 17 -10.28 -22.63 -1.46
N SER A 18 -9.80 -22.72 -2.70
CA SER A 18 -9.08 -21.62 -3.34
C SER A 18 -9.04 -21.74 -4.86
N VAL A 19 -8.75 -20.60 -5.50
CA VAL A 19 -8.43 -20.50 -6.93
C VAL A 19 -6.97 -20.07 -7.06
N LEU A 20 -6.16 -20.86 -7.75
CA LEU A 20 -4.81 -20.46 -8.11
C LEU A 20 -4.83 -19.82 -9.50
N ILE A 21 -4.47 -18.55 -9.57
CA ILE A 21 -4.35 -17.79 -10.82
C ILE A 21 -2.88 -17.71 -11.19
N ARG A 22 -2.49 -18.30 -12.32
CA ARG A 22 -1.14 -18.19 -12.88
C ARG A 22 -1.17 -17.25 -14.07
N TYR A 23 -0.31 -16.23 -14.08
CA TYR A 23 -0.22 -15.28 -15.20
C TYR A 23 0.86 -15.71 -16.18
N GLU A 24 0.54 -15.66 -17.47
CA GLU A 24 1.47 -16.03 -18.53
C GLU A 24 2.56 -14.97 -18.72
N ARG A 25 3.81 -15.42 -18.92
CA ARG A 25 4.90 -14.54 -19.32
C ARG A 25 4.88 -14.37 -20.84
N GLY A 26 4.63 -13.16 -21.31
CA GLY A 26 4.60 -12.90 -22.75
C GLY A 26 4.48 -11.41 -23.09
N ILE A 27 4.93 -11.03 -24.29
CA ILE A 27 4.97 -9.61 -24.71
C ILE A 27 3.59 -8.93 -24.73
N ARG A 28 2.51 -9.72 -24.87
CA ARG A 28 1.13 -9.22 -24.86
C ARG A 28 0.49 -9.22 -23.47
N THR A 29 1.07 -9.91 -22.50
CA THR A 29 0.55 -9.91 -21.14
C THR A 29 0.86 -8.56 -20.48
N PRO A 30 -0.12 -7.90 -19.84
CA PRO A 30 0.12 -6.68 -19.08
C PRO A 30 1.24 -6.86 -18.06
N LYS A 31 2.16 -5.88 -17.99
CA LYS A 31 3.34 -5.96 -17.12
C LYS A 31 2.99 -6.18 -15.65
N LEU A 32 1.86 -5.66 -15.18
CA LEU A 32 1.40 -5.88 -13.81
C LEU A 32 1.16 -7.37 -13.55
N LEU A 33 0.43 -8.05 -14.44
CA LEU A 33 0.16 -9.48 -14.29
C LEU A 33 1.45 -10.30 -14.35
N GLN A 34 2.40 -9.93 -15.21
CA GLN A 34 3.72 -10.56 -15.24
C GLN A 34 4.49 -10.37 -13.91
N ALA A 35 4.43 -9.16 -13.33
CA ALA A 35 5.07 -8.85 -12.05
C ALA A 35 4.43 -9.60 -10.88
N LEU A 36 3.13 -9.90 -10.96
CA LEU A 36 2.43 -10.71 -9.96
C LEU A 36 2.78 -12.19 -10.06
N GLY A 37 3.01 -12.72 -11.28
CA GLY A 37 3.42 -14.10 -11.51
C GLY A 37 2.33 -15.13 -11.26
N GLU A 38 1.96 -15.34 -10.00
CA GLU A 38 0.83 -16.18 -9.60
C GLU A 38 0.17 -15.65 -8.32
N ARG A 39 -1.11 -15.98 -8.12
CA ARG A 39 -1.89 -15.60 -6.95
C ARG A 39 -2.80 -16.74 -6.51
N ARG A 40 -2.62 -17.20 -5.28
CA ARG A 40 -3.57 -18.10 -4.62
C ARG A 40 -4.63 -17.27 -3.91
N VAL A 41 -5.88 -17.42 -4.33
CA VAL A 41 -7.03 -16.67 -3.82
C VAL A 41 -7.92 -17.64 -3.05
N PRO A 42 -8.01 -17.56 -1.72
CA PRO A 42 -8.97 -18.34 -0.95
C PRO A 42 -10.40 -18.02 -1.37
N LEU A 43 -11.31 -19.01 -1.40
CA LEU A 43 -12.73 -18.75 -1.70
C LEU A 43 -13.35 -17.79 -0.67
N ALA A 44 -12.88 -17.84 0.58
CA ALA A 44 -13.27 -16.88 1.62
C ALA A 44 -12.91 -15.42 1.29
N ALA A 45 -12.03 -15.17 0.33
CA ALA A 45 -11.65 -13.84 -0.15
C ALA A 45 -12.52 -13.36 -1.34
N ILE A 46 -13.36 -14.23 -1.90
CA ILE A 46 -14.21 -13.94 -3.06
C ILE A 46 -15.61 -13.57 -2.57
N ASP A 47 -16.11 -12.42 -3.02
CA ASP A 47 -17.48 -11.94 -2.81
C ASP A 47 -18.43 -12.61 -3.80
N THR A 48 -18.09 -12.58 -5.09
CA THR A 48 -18.90 -13.18 -6.15
C THR A 48 -18.06 -13.52 -7.39
N VAL A 49 -18.65 -14.29 -8.30
CA VAL A 49 -18.05 -14.61 -9.61
C VAL A 49 -19.08 -14.34 -10.70
N THR A 50 -18.65 -13.59 -11.71
CA THR A 50 -19.48 -13.16 -12.84
C THR A 50 -18.91 -13.67 -14.15
N LEU A 51 -19.77 -14.10 -15.05
CA LEU A 51 -19.45 -14.35 -16.45
C LEU A 51 -20.14 -13.29 -17.30
N ALA A 52 -19.41 -12.65 -18.21
CA ALA A 52 -19.95 -11.62 -19.09
C ALA A 52 -19.36 -11.71 -20.51
N PRO A 53 -20.08 -11.25 -21.55
CA PRO A 53 -19.53 -11.10 -22.88
C PRO A 53 -18.29 -10.19 -22.89
N GLY A 54 -17.24 -10.65 -23.56
CA GLY A 54 -16.00 -9.91 -23.79
C GLY A 54 -15.95 -9.23 -25.15
N ARG A 55 -14.74 -8.84 -25.58
CA ARG A 55 -14.52 -8.23 -26.90
C ARG A 55 -14.12 -9.31 -27.91
N ARG A 56 -14.48 -9.11 -29.19
CA ARG A 56 -14.00 -9.96 -30.31
C ARG A 56 -14.30 -11.47 -30.12
N GLY A 57 -15.54 -11.81 -29.75
CA GLY A 57 -15.94 -13.21 -29.58
C GLY A 57 -15.25 -13.90 -28.39
N THR A 58 -15.05 -13.15 -27.30
CA THR A 58 -14.54 -13.70 -26.04
C THR A 58 -15.62 -13.62 -24.97
N VAL A 59 -15.43 -14.40 -23.91
CA VAL A 59 -16.17 -14.30 -22.66
C VAL A 59 -15.19 -14.00 -21.53
N VAL A 60 -15.68 -13.39 -20.46
CA VAL A 60 -14.86 -12.91 -19.35
C VAL A 60 -15.41 -13.50 -18.07
N LEU A 61 -14.65 -14.43 -17.49
CA LEU A 61 -14.87 -14.89 -16.13
C LEU A 61 -14.14 -13.95 -15.18
N ARG A 62 -14.86 -13.35 -14.23
CA ARG A 62 -14.30 -12.40 -13.27
C ARG A 62 -14.69 -12.80 -11.85
N ALA A 63 -13.71 -12.94 -10.98
CA ALA A 63 -13.92 -13.03 -9.54
C ALA A 63 -13.90 -11.63 -8.95
N VAL A 64 -14.78 -11.35 -7.99
CA VAL A 64 -14.82 -10.09 -7.27
C VAL A 64 -14.28 -10.38 -5.88
N PRO A 65 -13.12 -9.83 -5.50
CA PRO A 65 -12.62 -9.99 -4.14
C PRO A 65 -13.46 -9.17 -3.17
N ARG A 66 -13.62 -9.68 -1.95
CA ARG A 66 -14.26 -8.95 -0.85
C ARG A 66 -13.48 -7.69 -0.51
N ALA A 67 -14.18 -6.63 -0.10
CA ALA A 67 -13.55 -5.43 0.41
C ALA A 67 -12.59 -5.78 1.56
N GLY A 68 -11.37 -5.23 1.56
CA GLY A 68 -10.36 -5.52 2.57
C GLY A 68 -9.69 -6.90 2.51
N ALA A 69 -10.05 -7.80 1.59
CA ALA A 69 -9.48 -9.15 1.52
C ALA A 69 -8.16 -9.24 0.73
N ASP A 70 -7.96 -8.37 -0.26
CA ASP A 70 -6.74 -8.33 -1.08
C ASP A 70 -6.04 -6.96 -0.96
N PRO A 71 -4.80 -6.89 -0.42
CA PRO A 71 -4.08 -5.63 -0.29
C PRO A 71 -3.77 -4.96 -1.62
N LEU A 72 -3.64 -5.70 -2.73
CA LEU A 72 -3.41 -5.15 -4.06
C LEU A 72 -4.65 -4.40 -4.56
N MET A 73 -5.82 -4.99 -4.39
CA MET A 73 -7.08 -4.39 -4.83
C MET A 73 -7.51 -3.24 -3.91
N GLU A 74 -7.25 -3.38 -2.61
CA GLU A 74 -7.44 -2.31 -1.63
C GLU A 74 -6.57 -1.09 -1.96
N ALA A 75 -5.27 -1.29 -2.22
CA ALA A 75 -4.36 -0.21 -2.60
C ALA A 75 -4.73 0.42 -3.96
N ALA A 76 -5.23 -0.39 -4.92
CA ALA A 76 -5.66 0.11 -6.22
C ALA A 76 -6.90 1.01 -6.12
N ALA A 77 -7.75 0.81 -5.11
CA ALA A 77 -8.96 1.59 -4.86
C ALA A 77 -9.83 1.80 -6.13
N GLY A 78 -9.97 0.75 -6.96
CA GLY A 78 -10.77 0.79 -8.19
C GLY A 78 -10.15 1.54 -9.37
N GLN A 79 -8.92 2.06 -9.27
CA GLN A 79 -8.27 2.84 -10.33
C GLN A 79 -7.55 1.98 -11.39
N LEU A 80 -7.55 0.66 -11.24
CA LEU A 80 -6.94 -0.26 -12.21
C LEU A 80 -7.78 -0.33 -13.50
N LYS A 81 -7.11 -0.26 -14.64
CA LYS A 81 -7.72 -0.59 -15.93
C LYS A 81 -8.14 -2.05 -15.96
N GLU A 82 -9.24 -2.33 -16.67
CA GLU A 82 -9.81 -3.67 -16.81
C GLU A 82 -8.80 -4.72 -17.30
N ASN A 83 -7.92 -4.35 -18.23
CA ASN A 83 -6.89 -5.28 -18.73
C ASN A 83 -5.81 -5.62 -17.71
N CYS A 84 -5.66 -4.82 -16.64
CA CYS A 84 -4.73 -5.06 -15.56
C CYS A 84 -5.40 -5.71 -14.34
N ASP A 85 -6.70 -6.02 -14.40
CA ASP A 85 -7.43 -6.68 -13.32
C ASP A 85 -6.90 -8.12 -13.12
N PRO A 86 -6.27 -8.44 -11.97
CA PRO A 86 -5.71 -9.76 -11.71
C PRO A 86 -6.78 -10.85 -11.54
N TYR A 87 -8.04 -10.49 -11.33
CA TYR A 87 -9.16 -11.41 -11.14
C TYR A 87 -9.99 -11.63 -12.40
N ARG A 88 -9.46 -11.24 -13.57
CA ARG A 88 -10.15 -11.33 -14.86
C ARG A 88 -9.49 -12.37 -15.75
N LEU A 89 -10.26 -13.40 -16.13
CA LEU A 89 -9.87 -14.42 -17.09
C LEU A 89 -10.65 -14.25 -18.39
N VAL A 90 -9.96 -13.92 -19.47
CA VAL A 90 -10.56 -13.83 -20.80
C VAL A 90 -10.45 -15.17 -21.49
N LEU A 91 -11.54 -15.64 -22.07
CA LEU A 91 -11.62 -16.95 -22.72
C LEU A 91 -12.21 -16.80 -24.13
N PRO A 92 -11.85 -17.66 -25.09
CA PRO A 92 -12.61 -17.80 -26.33
C PRO A 92 -14.08 -18.13 -26.04
N ALA A 93 -15.01 -17.64 -26.87
CA ALA A 93 -16.45 -17.87 -26.66
C ALA A 93 -16.83 -19.36 -26.62
N GLU A 94 -16.07 -20.23 -27.27
CA GLU A 94 -16.31 -21.68 -27.26
C GLU A 94 -16.11 -22.30 -25.86
N ARG A 95 -15.49 -21.57 -24.93
CA ARG A 95 -15.30 -22.00 -23.53
C ARG A 95 -16.35 -21.43 -22.57
N GLU A 96 -17.41 -20.79 -23.07
CA GLU A 96 -18.45 -20.17 -22.24
C GLU A 96 -19.12 -21.17 -21.29
N GLU A 97 -19.56 -22.33 -21.79
CA GLU A 97 -20.21 -23.36 -20.96
C GLU A 97 -19.29 -23.87 -19.85
N LEU A 98 -18.00 -24.07 -20.16
CA LEU A 98 -17.01 -24.50 -19.18
C LEU A 98 -16.74 -23.40 -18.14
N ALA A 99 -16.68 -22.14 -18.56
CA ALA A 99 -16.51 -21.00 -17.67
C ALA A 99 -17.72 -20.85 -16.73
N GLU A 100 -18.93 -21.00 -17.25
CA GLU A 100 -20.17 -20.93 -16.46
C GLU A 100 -20.24 -22.09 -15.45
N PHE A 101 -19.83 -23.30 -15.85
CA PHE A 101 -19.73 -24.44 -14.94
C PHE A 101 -18.80 -24.15 -13.75
N HIS A 102 -17.60 -23.63 -14.00
CA HIS A 102 -16.68 -23.27 -12.89
C HIS A 102 -17.18 -22.08 -12.07
N ALA A 103 -17.80 -21.07 -12.70
CA ALA A 103 -18.42 -19.96 -11.99
C ALA A 103 -19.51 -20.46 -11.02
N ALA A 104 -20.37 -21.36 -11.49
CA ALA A 104 -21.41 -21.98 -10.67
C ALA A 104 -20.83 -22.78 -9.50
N GLN A 105 -19.79 -23.60 -9.74
CA GLN A 105 -19.11 -24.34 -8.66
C GLN A 105 -18.51 -23.42 -7.60
N ILE A 106 -17.90 -22.29 -7.99
CA ILE A 106 -17.37 -21.32 -7.02
C ILE A 106 -18.53 -20.71 -6.22
N ARG A 107 -19.57 -20.22 -6.90
CA ARG A 107 -20.74 -19.60 -6.26
C ARG A 107 -21.42 -20.52 -5.25
N ASP A 108 -21.54 -21.82 -5.55
CA ASP A 108 -22.12 -22.82 -4.65
C ASP A 108 -21.29 -23.05 -3.38
N ARG A 109 -19.98 -22.81 -3.45
CA ARG A 109 -19.04 -22.95 -2.32
C ARG A 109 -18.83 -21.66 -1.53
N LEU A 110 -19.34 -20.52 -2.01
CA LEU A 110 -19.25 -19.28 -1.25
C LEU A 110 -20.17 -19.37 -0.03
N GLY A 111 -19.56 -19.35 1.16
CA GLY A 111 -20.28 -19.43 2.43
C GLY A 111 -21.11 -18.18 2.76
N PRO A 112 -21.96 -18.25 3.79
CA PRO A 112 -22.62 -17.05 4.31
C PRO A 112 -21.59 -16.02 4.79
N GLY A 113 -21.83 -14.73 4.55
CA GLY A 113 -20.95 -13.63 4.99
C GLY A 113 -19.91 -13.15 3.96
N VAL A 114 -19.87 -13.71 2.74
CA VAL A 114 -18.98 -13.21 1.68
C VAL A 114 -19.26 -11.76 1.27
N ALA A 115 -20.49 -11.28 1.42
CA ALA A 115 -20.86 -9.89 1.15
C ALA A 115 -20.30 -8.88 2.19
N GLU A 116 -19.84 -9.36 3.34
CA GLU A 116 -19.28 -8.52 4.39
C GLU A 116 -17.80 -8.22 4.10
N PRO A 117 -17.28 -7.02 4.44
CA PRO A 117 -15.86 -6.73 4.37
C PRO A 117 -15.02 -7.74 5.16
N ALA A 118 -13.85 -8.10 4.65
CA ALA A 118 -12.94 -8.96 5.37
C ALA A 118 -12.22 -8.19 6.49
N GLU A 119 -12.14 -8.79 7.68
CA GLU A 119 -11.46 -8.22 8.85
C GLU A 119 -9.93 -8.14 8.67
N SER A 120 -9.38 -8.98 7.79
CA SER A 120 -7.95 -9.05 7.48
C SER A 120 -7.72 -9.38 6.01
N PHE A 121 -6.49 -9.15 5.55
CA PHE A 121 -6.08 -9.59 4.22
C PHE A 121 -6.00 -11.12 4.17
N LEU A 122 -6.82 -11.71 3.32
CA LEU A 122 -6.90 -13.15 3.09
C LEU A 122 -6.01 -13.57 1.90
N VAL A 123 -5.76 -12.65 0.97
CA VAL A 123 -4.87 -12.88 -0.17
C VAL A 123 -3.48 -12.35 0.16
N ALA A 124 -2.46 -13.14 -0.16
CA ALA A 124 -1.07 -12.73 0.06
C ALA A 124 -0.75 -11.43 -0.70
N ALA A 125 -0.06 -10.53 0.00
CA ALA A 125 0.51 -9.35 -0.61
C ALA A 125 1.48 -9.75 -1.72
N PRO A 126 1.53 -9.01 -2.84
CA PRO A 126 2.57 -9.21 -3.83
C PRO A 126 3.95 -9.03 -3.19
N GLU A 127 4.91 -9.89 -3.53
CA GLU A 127 6.29 -9.69 -3.09
C GLU A 127 6.87 -8.42 -3.70
N GLY A 128 6.43 -8.05 -4.92
CA GLY A 128 6.67 -6.77 -5.58
C GLY A 128 8.15 -6.36 -5.70
N PRO A 129 8.47 -5.27 -6.39
CA PRO A 129 9.82 -4.74 -6.32
C PRO A 129 10.02 -4.08 -4.95
N GLN A 130 11.14 -4.38 -4.29
CA GLN A 130 11.53 -3.73 -3.03
C GLN A 130 11.77 -2.22 -3.20
N GLN A 131 11.86 -1.72 -4.43
CA GLN A 131 12.08 -0.32 -4.75
C GLN A 131 11.60 0.01 -6.15
N PHE A 132 11.17 1.25 -6.39
CA PHE A 132 10.89 1.74 -7.73
C PHE A 132 11.29 3.20 -7.88
N LYS A 133 11.47 3.65 -9.13
CA LYS A 133 11.80 5.03 -9.43
C LYS A 133 10.53 5.82 -9.73
N ALA A 134 10.28 6.86 -8.94
CA ALA A 134 9.27 7.88 -9.17
C ALA A 134 9.88 9.06 -9.96
N TYR A 135 9.05 10.04 -10.33
CA TYR A 135 9.52 11.21 -11.07
C TYR A 135 10.44 12.09 -10.21
N ASP A 136 10.02 12.33 -8.97
CA ASP A 136 10.68 13.22 -8.02
C ASP A 136 11.62 12.48 -7.05
N GLY A 137 11.69 11.15 -7.11
CA GLY A 137 12.53 10.40 -6.19
C GLY A 137 12.55 8.90 -6.43
N LYS A 138 13.07 8.19 -5.45
CA LYS A 138 13.08 6.73 -5.41
C LYS A 138 12.41 6.28 -4.12
N ALA A 139 11.46 5.36 -4.24
CA ALA A 139 10.83 4.71 -3.11
C ALA A 139 11.45 3.34 -2.88
N SER A 140 11.61 2.96 -1.61
CA SER A 140 12.14 1.65 -1.21
C SER A 140 11.42 1.15 0.05
N PHE A 141 11.25 -0.16 0.16
CA PHE A 141 10.56 -0.82 1.25
C PHE A 141 11.24 -2.15 1.56
N ASN A 142 11.59 -2.35 2.83
CA ASN A 142 12.29 -3.54 3.31
C ASN A 142 11.42 -4.45 4.19
N GLY A 143 10.10 -4.26 4.20
CA GLY A 143 9.16 -4.96 5.08
C GLY A 143 8.82 -4.22 6.39
N SER A 144 9.66 -3.28 6.82
CA SER A 144 9.49 -2.58 8.11
C SER A 144 9.58 -1.05 8.03
N VAL A 145 10.32 -0.52 7.04
CA VAL A 145 10.53 0.91 6.84
C VAL A 145 10.36 1.23 5.35
N VAL A 146 9.58 2.27 5.06
CA VAL A 146 9.50 2.88 3.73
C VAL A 146 10.44 4.07 3.68
N SER A 147 11.31 4.15 2.68
CA SER A 147 12.25 5.27 2.54
C SER A 147 12.10 5.95 1.19
N PHE A 148 12.14 7.28 1.19
CA PHE A 148 12.13 8.12 0.00
C PHE A 148 13.44 8.88 -0.13
N ARG A 149 14.05 8.77 -1.31
CA ARG A 149 15.28 9.47 -1.67
C ARG A 149 15.03 10.42 -2.83
N TRP A 150 15.34 11.70 -2.66
CA TRP A 150 14.92 12.73 -3.62
C TRP A 150 15.83 12.86 -4.84
N SER A 151 15.19 13.11 -5.99
CA SER A 151 15.86 13.35 -7.27
C SER A 151 16.32 14.80 -7.39
N ARG A 152 17.57 15.03 -7.83
CA ARG A 152 18.14 16.38 -7.94
C ARG A 152 17.42 17.27 -8.93
N THR A 153 16.81 16.67 -9.94
CA THR A 153 16.15 17.38 -11.04
C THR A 153 14.63 17.25 -11.01
N GLY A 154 14.09 16.35 -10.19
CA GLY A 154 12.65 16.05 -10.15
C GLY A 154 11.95 16.53 -8.88
N ALA A 155 12.65 16.59 -7.74
CA ALA A 155 12.02 16.98 -6.47
C ALA A 155 11.92 18.50 -6.33
N THR A 156 10.84 18.96 -5.72
CA THR A 156 10.64 20.35 -5.35
C THR A 156 11.61 20.78 -4.25
N SER A 157 11.79 22.09 -4.09
CA SER A 157 12.62 22.64 -3.00
C SER A 157 12.09 22.26 -1.61
N ALA A 158 10.77 22.05 -1.46
CA ALA A 158 10.17 21.57 -0.23
C ALA A 158 10.70 20.19 0.17
N LYS A 159 10.67 19.23 -0.76
CA LYS A 159 11.20 17.87 -0.54
C LYS A 159 12.72 17.87 -0.32
N TRP A 160 13.45 18.67 -1.10
CA TRP A 160 14.89 18.83 -0.92
C TRP A 160 15.28 19.33 0.46
N LYS A 161 14.54 20.32 1.00
CA LYS A 161 14.77 20.84 2.36
C LYS A 161 14.41 19.83 3.45
N ALA A 162 13.40 19.00 3.23
CA ALA A 162 13.03 17.95 4.16
C ALA A 162 14.10 16.85 4.25
N GLY A 163 14.93 16.68 3.20
CA GLY A 163 15.94 15.63 3.12
C GLY A 163 15.32 14.25 2.89
N ASP A 164 16.15 13.23 2.72
CA ASP A 164 15.69 11.86 2.53
C ASP A 164 14.80 11.42 3.71
N GLN A 165 13.64 10.84 3.41
CA GLN A 165 12.64 10.50 4.41
C GLN A 165 12.64 9.00 4.71
N SER A 166 12.33 8.64 5.96
CA SER A 166 12.19 7.26 6.41
C SER A 166 10.99 7.13 7.34
N PHE A 167 10.10 6.19 7.01
CA PHE A 167 8.82 5.99 7.69
C PHE A 167 8.73 4.55 8.20
N PRO A 168 8.79 4.34 9.53
CA PRO A 168 8.50 3.04 10.12
C PRO A 168 7.04 2.64 9.85
N VAL A 169 6.80 1.40 9.43
CA VAL A 169 5.45 0.86 9.15
C VAL A 169 4.52 1.00 10.36
N ALA A 170 5.07 0.89 11.59
CA ALA A 170 4.30 1.07 12.82
C ALA A 170 3.71 2.49 12.96
N ALA A 171 4.38 3.50 12.39
CA ALA A 171 3.94 4.89 12.40
C ALA A 171 2.92 5.21 11.29
N LEU A 172 2.63 4.26 10.39
CA LEU A 172 1.70 4.43 9.28
C LEU A 172 0.33 3.83 9.60
N SER A 173 -0.73 4.49 9.15
CA SER A 173 -2.11 3.97 9.13
C SER A 173 -2.43 3.29 7.79
N GLY A 174 -1.81 3.72 6.70
CA GLY A 174 -2.07 3.19 5.37
C GLY A 174 -1.23 3.84 4.28
N VAL A 175 -1.66 3.62 3.04
CA VAL A 175 -1.05 4.20 1.84
C VAL A 175 -2.17 4.60 0.90
N GLU A 176 -2.00 5.76 0.26
CA GLU A 176 -2.83 6.22 -0.83
C GLU A 176 -2.03 6.07 -2.13
N TRP A 177 -2.56 5.28 -3.05
CA TRP A 177 -1.98 5.13 -4.39
C TRP A 177 -2.94 5.74 -5.40
N ARG A 178 -2.42 6.67 -6.21
CA ARG A 178 -3.14 7.27 -7.33
C ARG A 178 -2.44 6.88 -8.62
N SER A 179 -3.18 6.26 -9.54
CA SER A 179 -2.60 5.63 -10.73
C SER A 179 -1.71 6.59 -11.52
N PRO A 180 -0.51 6.17 -11.97
CA PRO A 180 0.36 6.97 -12.84
C PRO A 180 -0.27 7.25 -14.22
N GLU A 181 -1.38 6.58 -14.54
CA GLU A 181 -2.13 6.79 -15.79
C GLU A 181 -3.21 7.88 -15.66
N ILE A 182 -3.40 8.44 -14.47
CA ILE A 182 -4.27 9.58 -14.19
C ILE A 182 -3.39 10.82 -13.98
N LEU A 183 -3.92 12.01 -14.27
CA LEU A 183 -3.24 13.26 -13.97
C LEU A 183 -2.90 13.33 -12.46
N ASP A 184 -1.68 13.78 -12.18
CA ASP A 184 -1.13 13.89 -10.82
C ASP A 184 -1.14 12.55 -10.06
N GLY A 185 -0.70 11.47 -10.71
CA GLY A 185 -0.48 10.18 -10.05
C GLY A 185 0.62 10.26 -8.98
N TYR A 186 0.44 9.56 -7.87
CA TYR A 186 1.40 9.54 -6.76
C TYR A 186 1.23 8.31 -5.87
N LEU A 187 2.20 8.09 -4.99
CA LEU A 187 2.05 7.25 -3.81
C LEU A 187 2.33 8.10 -2.58
N ARG A 188 1.37 8.14 -1.65
CA ARG A 188 1.44 8.89 -0.40
C ARG A 188 1.31 7.94 0.78
N LEU A 189 2.20 8.07 1.76
CA LEU A 189 2.12 7.34 3.02
C LEU A 189 1.24 8.10 4.00
N LEU A 190 0.32 7.40 4.63
CA LEU A 190 -0.62 7.99 5.58
C LEU A 190 -0.10 7.75 7.01
N PRO A 191 0.27 8.80 7.76
CA PRO A 191 0.70 8.65 9.14
C PRO A 191 -0.47 8.24 10.04
N ARG A 192 -0.16 7.50 11.11
CA ARG A 192 -1.16 7.04 12.10
C ARG A 192 -1.72 8.18 12.95
N HIS A 193 -0.88 9.15 13.24
CA HIS A 193 -1.25 10.35 13.99
C HIS A 193 -0.98 11.55 13.08
N PRO A 194 -1.94 11.91 12.19
CA PRO A 194 -1.82 13.13 11.40
C PRO A 194 -1.79 14.34 12.34
N ALA A 195 -1.06 15.39 11.95
CA ALA A 195 -1.09 16.64 12.69
C ALA A 195 -2.53 17.21 12.70
N PRO A 196 -2.99 17.81 13.80
CA PRO A 196 -4.33 18.39 13.85
C PRO A 196 -4.51 19.46 12.77
N GLY A 197 -5.61 19.39 12.00
CA GLY A 197 -5.96 20.38 10.98
C GLY A 197 -5.50 20.09 9.54
N THR A 198 -4.91 18.92 9.28
CA THR A 198 -4.49 18.46 7.94
C THR A 198 -5.30 17.26 7.46
N GLU A 199 -6.57 17.48 7.10
CA GLU A 199 -7.41 16.43 6.48
C GLU A 199 -7.04 16.19 5.01
N ALA A 200 -6.61 17.24 4.30
CA ALA A 200 -5.94 17.14 3.02
C ALA A 200 -4.50 17.60 3.25
N GLY A 201 -3.54 16.67 3.28
CA GLY A 201 -2.12 17.02 3.35
C GLY A 201 -1.71 17.97 2.22
N PRO A 202 -0.46 18.50 2.24
CA PRO A 202 0.05 19.35 1.18
C PRO A 202 -0.08 18.68 -0.21
N ALA A 203 -0.02 19.46 -1.29
CA ALA A 203 0.03 18.90 -2.63
C ALA A 203 1.13 17.83 -2.75
N ALA A 204 0.88 16.75 -3.49
CA ALA A 204 1.73 15.55 -3.47
C ALA A 204 3.20 15.83 -3.89
N ASP A 205 3.43 16.84 -4.73
CA ASP A 205 4.75 17.31 -5.15
C ASP A 205 5.50 18.13 -4.09
N HIS A 206 4.78 18.66 -3.09
CA HIS A 206 5.31 19.36 -1.92
C HIS A 206 5.32 18.52 -0.64
N ASP A 207 4.66 17.36 -0.64
CA ASP A 207 4.52 16.47 0.51
C ASP A 207 5.71 15.51 0.66
N PRO A 208 6.54 15.62 1.72
CA PRO A 208 7.66 14.69 1.96
C PRO A 208 7.22 13.24 2.18
N ALA A 209 5.94 13.00 2.53
CA ALA A 209 5.37 11.66 2.67
C ALA A 209 4.77 11.12 1.35
N ALA A 210 4.99 11.81 0.22
CA ALA A 210 4.56 11.34 -1.09
C ALA A 210 5.71 11.30 -2.12
N VAL A 211 5.58 10.41 -3.10
CA VAL A 211 6.37 10.39 -4.34
C VAL A 211 5.42 10.55 -5.52
N VAL A 212 5.81 11.38 -6.50
CA VAL A 212 4.96 11.71 -7.65
C VAL A 212 5.34 10.86 -8.86
N PHE A 213 4.34 10.43 -9.61
CA PHE A 213 4.50 9.68 -10.86
C PHE A 213 4.44 10.61 -12.06
N GLY A 214 4.92 10.13 -13.21
CA GLY A 214 4.86 10.90 -14.46
C GLY A 214 6.05 10.64 -15.36
N LEU A 215 5.93 11.03 -16.63
CA LEU A 215 6.97 10.88 -17.66
C LEU A 215 7.58 9.45 -17.74
N GLY A 216 6.75 8.42 -17.50
CA GLY A 216 7.16 7.02 -17.51
C GLY A 216 7.74 6.48 -16.19
N TYR A 217 7.82 7.31 -15.14
CA TYR A 217 8.21 6.90 -13.80
C TYR A 217 7.02 6.49 -12.93
N GLY A 218 7.29 5.64 -11.92
CA GLY A 218 6.27 5.08 -11.03
C GLY A 218 5.26 4.15 -11.71
N PRO A 219 5.67 3.30 -12.68
CA PRO A 219 4.71 2.56 -13.49
C PRO A 219 3.88 1.59 -12.64
N VAL A 220 2.64 1.32 -13.07
CA VAL A 220 1.65 0.52 -12.31
C VAL A 220 2.22 -0.83 -11.82
N HIS A 221 2.98 -1.52 -12.66
CA HIS A 221 3.55 -2.84 -12.37
C HIS A 221 4.64 -2.83 -11.28
N GLU A 222 5.12 -1.66 -10.87
CA GLU A 222 6.06 -1.52 -9.76
C GLU A 222 5.41 -0.81 -8.56
N SER A 223 4.74 0.33 -8.81
CA SER A 223 4.23 1.20 -7.76
C SER A 223 3.02 0.61 -7.03
N LEU A 224 2.15 -0.13 -7.71
CA LEU A 224 0.98 -0.74 -7.08
C LEU A 224 1.34 -1.97 -6.22
N PRO A 225 2.15 -2.95 -6.70
CA PRO A 225 2.64 -4.03 -5.84
C PRO A 225 3.40 -3.50 -4.61
N PHE A 226 4.19 -2.44 -4.79
CA PHE A 226 4.85 -1.76 -3.67
C PHE A 226 3.84 -1.21 -2.65
N ALA A 227 2.83 -0.47 -3.11
CA ALA A 227 1.78 0.06 -2.23
C ALA A 227 1.05 -1.06 -1.48
N ALA A 228 0.71 -2.16 -2.17
CA ALA A 228 0.07 -3.33 -1.58
C ALA A 228 0.92 -3.97 -0.48
N ALA A 229 2.23 -4.13 -0.71
CA ALA A 229 3.15 -4.68 0.27
C ALA A 229 3.26 -3.79 1.52
N VAL A 230 3.34 -2.47 1.35
CA VAL A 230 3.33 -1.51 2.46
C VAL A 230 2.02 -1.60 3.23
N LEU A 231 0.87 -1.60 2.55
CA LEU A 231 -0.45 -1.69 3.17
C LEU A 231 -0.65 -2.98 3.98
N ALA A 232 -0.19 -4.12 3.44
CA ALA A 232 -0.24 -5.38 4.16
C ALA A 232 0.63 -5.35 5.44
N ALA A 233 1.80 -4.73 5.36
CA ALA A 233 2.68 -4.56 6.51
C ALA A 233 2.07 -3.62 7.58
N THR A 234 1.40 -2.52 7.18
CA THR A 234 0.76 -1.61 8.14
C THR A 234 -0.37 -2.28 8.91
N ARG A 235 -1.24 -3.04 8.23
CA ARG A 235 -2.31 -3.82 8.89
C ARG A 235 -1.73 -4.90 9.81
N SER A 236 -0.71 -5.63 9.35
CA SER A 236 -0.03 -6.64 10.17
C SER A 236 0.63 -6.03 11.41
N SER A 237 1.19 -4.83 11.29
CA SER A 237 1.74 -4.10 12.44
C SER A 237 0.67 -3.65 13.41
N ALA A 238 -0.49 -3.17 12.92
CA ALA A 238 -1.59 -2.76 13.77
C ALA A 238 -2.16 -3.92 14.58
N ALA A 239 -2.31 -5.11 13.98
CA ALA A 239 -2.77 -6.32 14.67
C ALA A 239 -1.83 -6.75 15.82
N ARG A 240 -0.50 -6.61 15.62
CA ARG A 240 0.50 -6.86 16.67
C ARG A 240 0.48 -5.82 17.79
N SER A 241 0.13 -4.57 17.50
CA SER A 241 0.02 -3.52 18.53
C SER A 241 -1.30 -3.57 19.30
N GLY A 242 -2.36 -4.13 18.70
CA GLY A 242 -3.69 -4.29 19.31
C GLY A 242 -3.83 -5.49 20.25
N THR A 243 -2.87 -6.42 20.24
CA THR A 243 -2.72 -7.46 21.26
C THR A 243 -1.96 -6.84 22.44
N GLY A 244 -2.71 -6.45 23.46
CA GLY A 244 -2.28 -5.56 24.55
C GLY A 244 -0.96 -5.91 25.22
N GLU A 245 0.14 -5.32 24.75
CA GLU A 245 1.39 -5.18 25.50
C GLU A 245 2.22 -3.97 25.01
N ALA A 246 1.58 -2.95 24.44
CA ALA A 246 2.24 -1.76 23.89
C ALA A 246 2.00 -0.48 24.70
N ALA A 247 1.52 -0.58 25.95
CA ALA A 247 1.52 0.54 26.89
C ALA A 247 2.91 0.76 27.53
N SER A 248 3.86 -0.18 27.38
CA SER A 248 5.15 -0.13 28.07
C SER A 248 6.33 0.34 27.20
N ALA A 249 6.28 0.18 25.87
CA ALA A 249 7.42 0.55 25.00
C ALA A 249 7.47 2.04 24.62
N VAL A 250 6.33 2.75 24.60
CA VAL A 250 6.30 4.21 24.36
C VAL A 250 6.68 5.01 25.61
N ALA A 251 6.67 4.37 26.79
CA ALA A 251 7.17 4.95 28.03
C ALA A 251 8.68 4.77 28.21
N ALA A 252 9.32 3.79 27.55
CA ALA A 252 10.76 3.51 27.67
C ALA A 252 11.67 4.45 26.84
N LEU A 253 11.08 5.31 26.01
CA LEU A 253 11.76 6.46 25.37
C LEU A 253 11.52 7.78 26.13
N ARG A 254 10.94 7.73 27.35
CA ARG A 254 10.88 8.91 28.21
C ARG A 254 12.26 9.20 28.77
N SER A 255 12.85 10.24 28.18
CA SER A 255 13.80 11.18 28.79
C SER A 255 15.09 10.56 29.32
N ASP A 256 16.09 10.42 28.46
CA ASP A 256 17.47 10.34 28.92
C ASP A 256 17.83 11.69 29.58
N PRO A 257 18.29 11.74 30.84
CA PRO A 257 18.74 12.96 31.51
C PRO A 257 19.80 13.73 30.71
N ALA A 258 20.58 13.03 29.88
CA ALA A 258 21.58 13.65 28.99
C ALA A 258 20.95 14.54 27.90
N ASP A 259 19.80 14.13 27.34
CA ASP A 259 19.08 14.89 26.31
C ASP A 259 18.44 16.15 26.89
N ILE A 260 17.97 16.08 28.14
CA ILE A 260 17.43 17.25 28.85
C ILE A 260 18.56 18.26 29.15
N ALA A 261 19.75 17.78 29.54
CA ALA A 261 20.91 18.63 29.76
C ALA A 261 21.42 19.30 28.46
N GLU A 262 21.31 18.65 27.31
CA GLU A 262 21.57 19.28 26.01
C GLU A 262 20.54 20.34 25.63
N ARG A 263 19.25 20.05 25.82
CA ARG A 263 18.17 21.02 25.54
C ARG A 263 18.24 22.25 26.44
N ILE A 264 18.63 22.09 27.71
CA ILE A 264 18.87 23.22 28.62
C ILE A 264 20.08 24.06 28.16
N ARG A 265 21.14 23.43 27.64
CA ARG A 265 22.29 24.15 27.06
C ARG A 265 21.87 24.97 25.83
N HIS A 266 21.12 24.37 24.91
CA HIS A 266 20.64 25.06 23.71
C HIS A 266 19.67 26.19 24.03
N LEU A 267 18.81 26.03 25.05
CA LEU A 267 17.93 27.10 25.54
C LEU A 267 18.73 28.28 26.09
N GLY A 268 19.88 28.03 26.74
CA GLY A 268 20.79 29.06 27.21
C GLY A 268 21.47 29.83 26.07
N GLU A 269 21.85 29.13 25.00
CA GLU A 269 22.42 29.76 23.79
C GLU A 269 21.42 30.70 23.11
N LEU A 270 20.15 30.30 23.01
CA LEU A 270 19.08 31.13 22.41
C LEU A 270 18.77 32.38 23.25
N HIS A 271 18.85 32.27 24.58
CA HIS A 271 18.70 33.41 25.48
C HIS A 271 19.88 34.38 25.37
N LEU A 272 21.13 33.87 25.32
CA LEU A 272 22.32 34.70 25.10
C LEU A 272 22.33 35.38 23.72
N ALA A 273 21.68 34.78 22.73
CA ALA A 273 21.47 35.37 21.41
C ALA A 273 20.36 36.44 21.36
N GLY A 274 19.69 36.72 22.49
CA GLY A 274 18.60 37.70 22.59
C GLY A 274 17.30 37.28 21.90
N LEU A 275 17.16 36.00 21.56
CA LEU A 275 15.98 35.44 20.88
C LEU A 275 14.88 34.99 21.86
N LEU A 276 15.17 35.00 23.16
CA LEU A 276 14.24 34.66 24.24
C LEU A 276 14.31 35.69 25.34
N THR A 277 13.15 36.09 25.83
CA THR A 277 13.04 36.94 27.03
C THR A 277 13.37 36.13 28.29
N ASP A 278 13.74 36.83 29.39
CA ASP A 278 14.07 36.21 30.68
C ASP A 278 12.93 35.32 31.21
N GLU A 279 11.68 35.75 31.01
CA GLU A 279 10.48 35.04 31.48
C GLU A 279 10.23 33.74 30.70
N GLU A 280 10.42 33.78 29.38
CA GLU A 280 10.29 32.61 28.49
C GLU A 280 11.40 31.59 28.77
N PHE A 281 12.63 32.05 28.97
CA PHE A 281 13.76 31.21 29.34
C PHE A 281 13.53 30.49 30.68
N THR A 282 13.10 31.22 31.70
CA THR A 282 12.89 30.67 33.05
C THR A 282 11.75 29.65 33.07
N THR A 283 10.67 29.92 32.34
CA THR A 283 9.52 29.01 32.22
C THR A 283 9.89 27.71 31.52
N LYS A 284 10.55 27.80 30.35
CA LYS A 284 10.96 26.62 29.57
C LYS A 284 12.03 25.79 30.26
N LYS A 285 12.97 26.44 30.96
CA LYS A 285 13.97 25.74 31.79
C LYS A 285 13.32 24.95 32.93
N LYS A 286 12.29 25.51 33.58
CA LYS A 286 11.57 24.84 34.67
C LYS A 286 10.75 23.65 34.18
N GLU A 287 10.12 23.77 33.01
CA GLU A 287 9.42 22.66 32.34
C GLU A 287 10.37 21.51 31.98
N LEU A 288 11.58 21.82 31.48
CA LEU A 288 12.58 20.81 31.11
C LEU A 288 13.20 20.15 32.35
N LEU A 289 13.46 20.91 33.43
CA LEU A 289 13.93 20.34 34.69
C LEU A 289 12.90 19.47 35.41
N ALA A 290 11.60 19.71 35.17
CA ALA A 290 10.53 18.86 35.70
C ALA A 290 10.39 17.52 34.96
N GLN A 291 11.13 17.33 33.85
CA GLN A 291 11.18 16.09 33.07
C GLN A 291 12.40 15.22 33.40
N LEU A 292 13.28 15.71 34.29
CA LEU A 292 14.45 15.04 34.88
C LEU A 292 14.01 14.23 36.10
#